data_AF-A0A3D2SRG1-F1
#
_entry.id   AF-A0A3D2SRG1-F1
#
_cell.length_a   1.000
_cell.length_b   1.000
_cell.length_c   1.000
_cell.angle_alpha   90.00
_cell.angle_beta   90.00
_cell.angle_gamma   90.00
#
_symmetry.space_group_name_H-M   'P 1'
#
loop_
_entity.id
_entity.type
_entity.pdbx_description
1 polymer ?
#
loop_
_entity_poly.entity_id
_entity_poly.type
_entity_poly.pdbx_seq_one_letter_code
_entity_poly.pdbx_strand_id
1 'polypeptide(L)'
;SPNFVLTPHQGEFDKAFPDAKGSRIEQAQHMAEKLNCHIVLKGAETIITAPNGKVVTNTHAAPWLATAGSGDVLAGLITGLAAQNMPIFEACCAGTWIHGACALAFGPYLVASDLVDILPQVMRSLAVIE
;
A
#
# COMPACT_ATOMS: atom_id res chain seq x y z
N SER A 1 -7.44 -0.95 17.36
CA SER A 1 -7.45 -0.20 16.08
C SER A 1 -8.46 -0.86 15.15
N PRO A 2 -9.14 -0.11 14.27
CA PRO A 2 -10.08 -0.71 13.31
C PRO A 2 -9.36 -1.64 12.34
N ASN A 3 -10.00 -2.75 11.98
CA ASN A 3 -9.46 -3.78 11.08
C ASN A 3 -9.85 -3.54 9.61
N PHE A 4 -10.00 -2.27 9.23
CA PHE A 4 -10.49 -1.87 7.92
C PHE A 4 -9.43 -1.05 7.19
N VAL A 5 -9.11 -1.47 5.96
CA VAL A 5 -8.11 -0.87 5.09
C VAL A 5 -8.74 -0.61 3.72
N LEU A 6 -8.57 0.61 3.21
CA LEU A 6 -8.90 0.99 1.84
C LEU A 6 -7.60 1.16 1.05
N THR A 7 -7.54 0.60 -0.17
CA THR A 7 -6.35 0.70 -1.04
C THR A 7 -6.65 1.37 -2.39
N PRO A 8 -7.30 2.55 -2.43
CA PRO A 8 -7.72 3.17 -3.68
C PRO A 8 -6.52 3.73 -4.45
N HIS A 9 -6.60 3.72 -5.78
CA HIS A 9 -5.83 4.67 -6.59
C HIS A 9 -6.54 6.03 -6.63
N GLN A 10 -5.89 7.07 -7.16
CA GLN A 10 -6.46 8.43 -7.14
C GLN A 10 -7.87 8.50 -7.74
N GLY A 11 -8.11 7.93 -8.93
CA GLY A 11 -9.45 7.90 -9.52
C GLY A 11 -10.54 7.17 -8.70
N GLU A 12 -10.20 6.09 -7.98
CA GLU A 12 -11.13 5.41 -7.05
C GLU A 12 -11.44 6.31 -5.86
N PHE A 13 -10.41 6.98 -5.32
CA PHE A 13 -10.53 7.90 -4.20
C PHE A 13 -11.42 9.10 -4.57
N ASP A 14 -11.17 9.75 -5.70
CA ASP A 14 -11.92 10.92 -6.17
C ASP A 14 -13.39 10.56 -6.43
N LYS A 15 -13.64 9.35 -6.96
CA LYS A 15 -15.01 8.86 -7.19
C LYS A 15 -15.75 8.56 -5.87
N ALA A 16 -15.05 7.99 -4.89
CA ALA A 16 -15.63 7.67 -3.59
C ALA A 16 -15.84 8.91 -2.72
N PHE A 17 -14.94 9.90 -2.82
CA PHE A 17 -14.87 11.08 -1.96
C PHE A 17 -14.74 12.37 -2.78
N PRO A 18 -15.73 12.70 -3.64
CA PRO A 18 -15.65 13.85 -4.55
C PRO A 18 -15.51 15.20 -3.84
N ASP A 19 -15.93 15.28 -2.57
CA ASP A 19 -15.86 16.50 -1.76
C ASP A 19 -14.57 16.62 -0.93
N ALA A 20 -13.62 15.68 -1.05
CA ALA A 20 -12.36 15.74 -0.32
C ALA A 20 -11.50 16.91 -0.83
N LYS A 21 -11.04 17.78 0.08
CA LYS A 21 -10.27 19.00 -0.25
C LYS A 21 -8.88 18.97 0.36
N GLY A 22 -7.97 19.74 -0.24
CA GLY A 22 -6.58 19.87 0.18
C GLY A 22 -5.63 19.02 -0.66
N SER A 23 -4.41 18.90 -0.18
CA SER A 23 -3.41 17.98 -0.70
C SER A 23 -3.87 16.52 -0.58
N ARG A 24 -3.25 15.62 -1.37
CA ARG A 24 -3.53 14.17 -1.28
C ARG A 24 -3.35 13.63 0.14
N ILE A 25 -2.39 14.16 0.90
CA ILE A 25 -2.14 13.79 2.29
C ILE A 25 -3.31 14.23 3.18
N GLU A 26 -3.69 15.51 3.11
CA GLU A 26 -4.81 16.06 3.90
C GLU A 26 -6.13 15.34 3.58
N GLN A 27 -6.39 15.08 2.30
CA GLN A 27 -7.56 14.31 1.86
C GLN A 27 -7.57 12.89 2.46
N ALA A 28 -6.46 12.15 2.34
CA ALA A 28 -6.37 10.79 2.85
C ALA A 28 -6.41 10.72 4.38
N GLN A 29 -5.81 11.68 5.09
CA GLN A 29 -5.86 11.77 6.54
C GLN A 29 -7.28 12.08 7.00
N HIS A 30 -7.91 13.11 6.43
CA HIS A 30 -9.26 13.50 6.77
C HIS A 30 -10.25 12.36 6.57
N MET A 31 -10.15 11.64 5.45
CA MET A 31 -11.03 10.51 5.17
C MET A 31 -10.75 9.30 6.05
N ALA A 32 -9.50 9.03 6.40
CA ALA A 32 -9.14 7.95 7.33
C ALA A 32 -9.72 8.19 8.73
N GLU A 33 -9.62 9.41 9.24
CA GLU A 33 -10.22 9.82 10.51
C GLU A 33 -11.75 9.74 10.45
N LYS A 34 -12.36 10.34 9.42
CA LYS A 34 -13.82 10.40 9.24
C LYS A 34 -14.45 9.01 9.14
N LEU A 35 -13.80 8.07 8.45
CA LEU A 35 -14.31 6.71 8.25
C LEU A 35 -13.81 5.73 9.33
N ASN A 36 -12.96 6.18 10.24
CA ASN A 36 -12.26 5.33 11.22
C ASN A 36 -11.61 4.10 10.55
N CYS A 37 -10.77 4.35 9.53
CA CYS A 37 -10.12 3.31 8.73
C CYS A 37 -8.67 3.67 8.39
N HIS A 38 -7.93 2.70 7.85
CA HIS A 38 -6.63 2.96 7.24
C HIS A 38 -6.82 3.20 5.74
N ILE A 39 -6.09 4.14 5.16
CA ILE A 39 -6.11 4.39 3.71
C ILE A 39 -4.69 4.27 3.17
N VAL A 40 -4.52 3.44 2.14
CA VAL A 40 -3.33 3.33 1.30
C VAL A 40 -3.66 3.93 -0.07
N LEU A 41 -3.50 5.25 -0.19
CA LEU A 41 -3.78 6.00 -1.40
C LEU A 41 -2.64 5.80 -2.41
N LYS A 42 -2.83 4.87 -3.34
CA LYS A 42 -1.84 4.45 -4.33
C LYS A 42 -1.52 5.58 -5.31
N GLY A 43 -0.25 5.72 -5.66
CA GLY A 43 0.26 6.64 -6.68
C GLY A 43 1.79 6.54 -6.78
N ALA A 44 2.41 7.42 -7.56
CA ALA A 44 3.88 7.52 -7.64
C ALA A 44 4.51 7.69 -6.24
N GLU A 45 3.86 8.52 -5.42
CA GLU A 45 4.01 8.51 -3.98
C GLU A 45 2.72 7.91 -3.40
N THR A 46 2.87 6.82 -2.65
CA THR A 46 1.75 6.17 -1.96
C THR A 46 1.64 6.73 -0.56
N ILE A 47 0.46 7.23 -0.21
CA ILE A 47 0.20 7.83 1.10
C ILE A 47 -0.54 6.81 1.96
N ILE A 48 -0.04 6.54 3.15
CA ILE A 48 -0.58 5.57 4.10
C ILE A 48 -1.03 6.33 5.34
N THR A 49 -2.32 6.28 5.66
CA THR A 49 -2.89 6.98 6.81
C THR A 49 -3.59 6.01 7.75
N ALA A 50 -3.57 6.35 9.05
CA ALA A 50 -4.32 5.68 10.10
C ALA A 50 -5.41 6.62 10.64
N PRO A 51 -6.47 6.07 11.27
CA PRO A 51 -7.57 6.87 11.79
C PRO A 51 -7.20 7.69 13.05
N ASN A 52 -6.02 7.47 13.61
CA ASN A 52 -5.47 8.24 14.73
C ASN A 52 -4.52 9.36 14.27
N GLY A 53 -4.54 9.71 12.98
CA GLY A 53 -3.75 10.80 12.41
C GLY A 53 -2.33 10.41 11.97
N LYS A 54 -1.85 9.18 12.22
CA LYS A 54 -0.55 8.74 11.68
C LYS A 54 -0.57 8.80 10.16
N VAL A 55 0.53 9.26 9.57
CA VAL A 55 0.73 9.30 8.12
C VAL A 55 2.17 8.91 7.77
N VAL A 56 2.32 8.13 6.71
CA VAL A 56 3.60 7.79 6.08
C VAL A 56 3.45 7.93 4.57
N THR A 57 4.48 8.47 3.93
CA THR A 57 4.58 8.48 2.46
C THR A 57 5.62 7.45 2.04
N ASN A 58 5.22 6.51 1.18
CA ASN A 58 6.13 5.58 0.52
C ASN A 58 6.50 6.11 -0.88
N THR A 59 7.78 6.43 -1.04
CA THR A 59 8.40 6.75 -2.34
C THR A 59 9.17 5.56 -2.93
N HIS A 60 9.22 4.42 -2.21
CA HIS A 60 9.82 3.19 -2.68
C HIS A 60 8.82 2.45 -3.58
N ALA A 61 8.68 2.94 -4.80
CA ALA A 61 7.79 2.39 -5.83
C ALA A 61 8.45 2.54 -7.20
N ALA A 62 8.05 1.67 -8.13
CA ALA A 62 8.54 1.72 -9.49
C ALA A 62 7.42 2.00 -10.51
N PRO A 63 7.69 2.73 -11.61
CA PRO A 63 6.66 3.09 -12.59
C PRO A 63 5.89 1.89 -13.18
N TRP A 64 6.55 0.74 -13.27
CA TRP A 64 5.96 -0.49 -13.80
C TRP A 64 4.95 -1.18 -12.86
N LEU A 65 4.72 -0.64 -11.66
CA LEU A 65 3.57 -1.03 -10.84
C LEU A 65 2.22 -0.58 -11.42
N ALA A 66 2.22 0.32 -12.41
CA ALA A 66 1.03 0.76 -13.12
C ALA A 66 0.49 -0.29 -14.12
N THR A 67 0.41 -1.55 -13.68
CA THR A 67 -0.15 -2.68 -14.43
C THR A 67 -1.43 -3.18 -13.75
N ALA A 68 -2.35 -3.75 -14.52
CA ALA A 68 -3.58 -4.31 -13.99
C ALA A 68 -3.26 -5.46 -13.02
N GLY A 69 -3.98 -5.51 -11.89
CA GLY A 69 -3.83 -6.55 -10.86
C GLY A 69 -2.72 -6.33 -9.83
N SER A 70 -1.80 -5.37 -10.01
CA SER A 70 -0.77 -5.09 -9.00
C SER A 70 -1.38 -4.64 -7.66
N GLY A 71 -2.47 -3.88 -7.72
CA GLY A 71 -3.23 -3.46 -6.55
C GLY A 71 -3.82 -4.64 -5.75
N ASP A 72 -4.19 -5.73 -6.42
CA ASP A 72 -4.72 -6.94 -5.78
C ASP A 72 -3.60 -7.68 -5.03
N VAL A 73 -2.40 -7.71 -5.61
CA VAL A 73 -1.20 -8.24 -4.95
C VAL A 73 -0.87 -7.42 -3.69
N LEU A 74 -0.92 -6.09 -3.78
CA LEU A 74 -0.73 -5.21 -2.62
C LEU A 74 -1.76 -5.49 -1.51
N ALA A 75 -3.04 -5.62 -1.86
CA ALA A 75 -4.08 -5.94 -0.88
C ALA A 75 -3.84 -7.31 -0.21
N GLY A 76 -3.43 -8.31 -0.99
CA GLY A 76 -3.03 -9.62 -0.49
C GLY A 76 -1.83 -9.57 0.46
N LEU A 77 -0.79 -8.79 0.12
CA LEU A 77 0.39 -8.57 0.96
C LEU A 77 0.02 -7.95 2.31
N ILE A 78 -0.76 -6.87 2.30
CA ILE A 78 -1.20 -6.19 3.53
C ILE A 78 -2.01 -7.16 4.39
N THR A 79 -2.94 -7.90 3.77
CA THR A 79 -3.78 -8.88 4.47
C THR A 79 -2.95 -10.01 5.07
N GLY A 80 -1.98 -10.56 4.32
CA GLY A 80 -1.11 -11.63 4.78
C GLY A 80 -0.21 -11.22 5.93
N LEU A 81 0.30 -9.99 5.93
CA LEU A 81 1.08 -9.43 7.04
C LEU A 81 0.20 -9.20 8.28
N ALA A 82 -0.98 -8.62 8.10
CA ALA A 82 -1.94 -8.41 9.18
C ALA A 82 -2.38 -9.75 9.82
N ALA A 83 -2.60 -10.79 9.01
CA ALA A 83 -2.94 -12.13 9.47
C ALA A 83 -1.85 -12.78 10.36
N GLN A 84 -0.62 -12.30 10.27
CA GLN A 84 0.50 -12.71 11.14
C GLN A 84 0.59 -11.89 12.44
N ASN A 85 -0.50 -11.21 12.82
CA ASN A 85 -0.58 -10.29 13.97
C ASN A 85 0.27 -9.03 13.85
N MET A 86 0.71 -8.66 12.64
CA MET A 86 1.31 -7.34 12.43
C MET A 86 0.23 -6.27 12.63
N PRO A 87 0.51 -5.21 13.42
CA PRO A 87 -0.40 -4.08 13.53
C PRO A 87 -0.78 -3.51 12.15
N ILE A 88 -2.06 -3.17 11.94
CA ILE A 88 -2.60 -2.87 10.59
C ILE A 88 -1.86 -1.74 9.88
N PHE A 89 -1.53 -0.65 10.58
CA PHE A 89 -0.81 0.46 9.98
C PHE A 89 0.60 0.04 9.53
N GLU A 90 1.29 -0.72 10.36
CA GLU A 90 2.59 -1.31 10.09
C GLU A 90 2.51 -2.31 8.92
N ALA A 91 1.44 -3.11 8.82
CA ALA A 91 1.18 -4.00 7.69
C ALA A 91 0.92 -3.24 6.38
N CYS A 92 0.21 -2.10 6.43
CA CYS A 92 0.05 -1.21 5.28
C CYS A 92 1.41 -0.66 4.82
N CYS A 93 2.24 -0.19 5.75
CA CYS A 93 3.58 0.32 5.46
C CYS A 93 4.49 -0.76 4.88
N ALA A 94 4.62 -1.89 5.56
CA ALA A 94 5.47 -3.00 5.12
C ALA A 94 4.99 -3.59 3.79
N GLY A 95 3.69 -3.85 3.64
CA GLY A 95 3.12 -4.38 2.40
C GLY A 95 3.35 -3.46 1.21
N THR A 96 3.16 -2.16 1.39
CA THR A 96 3.41 -1.15 0.33
C THR A 96 4.89 -1.10 -0.05
N TRP A 97 5.79 -1.14 0.94
CA TRP A 97 7.23 -1.13 0.70
C TRP A 97 7.69 -2.41 0.00
N ILE A 98 7.29 -3.58 0.48
CA ILE A 98 7.64 -4.88 -0.10
C ILE A 98 7.13 -4.98 -1.55
N HIS A 99 5.92 -4.50 -1.81
CA HIS A 99 5.35 -4.42 -3.16
C HIS A 99 6.23 -3.58 -4.09
N GLY A 100 6.71 -2.43 -3.61
CA GLY A 100 7.70 -1.60 -4.32
C GLY A 100 9.05 -2.30 -4.53
N ALA A 101 9.55 -2.99 -3.52
CA ALA A 101 10.81 -3.73 -3.58
C ALA A 101 10.74 -4.88 -4.60
N CYS A 102 9.63 -5.62 -4.64
CA CYS A 102 9.37 -6.66 -5.66
C CYS A 102 9.40 -6.07 -7.06
N ALA A 103 8.75 -4.93 -7.25
CA ALA A 103 8.79 -4.23 -8.53
C ALA A 103 10.23 -3.85 -8.89
N LEU A 104 10.95 -3.16 -8.00
CA LEU A 104 12.33 -2.73 -8.25
C LEU A 104 13.28 -3.88 -8.58
N ALA A 105 13.12 -5.02 -7.89
CA ALA A 105 13.92 -6.21 -8.13
C ALA A 105 13.62 -6.90 -9.47
N PHE A 106 12.37 -6.86 -9.94
CA PHE A 106 11.99 -7.46 -11.22
C PHE A 106 12.38 -6.58 -12.42
N GLY A 107 12.05 -5.28 -12.37
CA GLY A 107 12.34 -4.32 -13.44
C GLY A 107 11.22 -4.12 -14.47
N PRO A 108 11.55 -3.59 -15.67
CA PRO A 108 10.58 -3.27 -16.72
C PRO A 108 9.75 -4.47 -17.21
N TYR A 109 8.58 -4.19 -17.79
CA TYR A 109 7.62 -5.18 -18.34
C TYR A 109 6.91 -6.07 -17.32
N LEU A 110 6.97 -5.71 -16.04
CA LEU A 110 6.28 -6.39 -14.95
C LEU A 110 4.76 -6.51 -15.18
N VAL A 111 4.23 -7.71 -14.95
CA VAL A 111 2.81 -7.97 -14.74
C VAL A 111 2.53 -8.39 -13.30
N ALA A 112 1.27 -8.43 -12.89
CA ALA A 112 0.90 -8.70 -11.50
C ALA A 112 1.42 -10.06 -10.97
N SER A 113 1.42 -11.12 -11.79
CA SER A 113 1.91 -12.44 -11.37
C SER A 113 3.40 -12.44 -11.04
N ASP A 114 4.19 -11.62 -11.74
CA ASP A 114 5.63 -11.52 -11.52
C ASP A 114 5.96 -11.03 -10.10
N LEU A 115 5.10 -10.17 -9.54
CA LEU A 115 5.22 -9.70 -8.15
C LEU A 115 5.09 -10.86 -7.17
N VAL A 116 4.17 -11.80 -7.43
CA VAL A 116 3.96 -12.98 -6.60
C VAL A 116 5.15 -13.94 -6.72
N ASP A 117 5.68 -14.12 -7.93
CA ASP A 117 6.80 -15.02 -8.20
C ASP A 117 8.10 -14.53 -7.55
N ILE A 118 8.38 -13.22 -7.56
CA ILE A 118 9.59 -12.64 -6.97
C ILE A 118 9.48 -12.43 -5.44
N LEU A 119 8.26 -12.36 -4.90
CA LEU A 119 8.02 -12.07 -3.48
C LEU A 119 8.85 -12.96 -2.53
N PRO A 120 8.93 -14.30 -2.68
CA PRO A 120 9.73 -15.13 -1.78
C PRO A 120 11.22 -14.76 -1.78
N GLN A 121 11.77 -14.32 -2.92
CA GLN A 121 13.16 -13.87 -3.01
C GLN A 121 13.36 -12.59 -2.20
N VAL A 122 12.48 -11.59 -2.39
CA VAL A 122 12.55 -10.32 -1.65
C VAL A 122 12.39 -10.57 -0.15
N MET A 123 11.41 -11.39 0.25
CA MET A 123 11.19 -11.73 1.66
C MET A 123 12.41 -12.40 2.30
N ARG A 124 13.07 -13.33 1.59
CA ARG A 124 14.33 -13.95 2.06
C ARG A 124 15.46 -12.94 2.24
N SER A 125 15.57 -11.92 1.41
CA SER A 125 16.60 -10.87 1.58
C SER A 125 16.36 -9.96 2.79
N LEU A 126 15.13 -9.91 3.30
CA LEU A 126 14.77 -9.13 4.49
C LEU A 126 14.86 -9.95 5.78
N ALA A 127 14.81 -11.27 5.67
CA ALA A 127 14.95 -12.15 6.82
C ALA A 127 16.38 -12.02 7.38
N VAL A 128 16.48 -11.63 8.65
CA VAL A 128 17.73 -11.78 9.40
C VAL A 128 17.95 -13.27 9.60
N ILE A 129 18.98 -13.81 8.96
CA ILE A 129 19.46 -15.16 9.26
C ILE A 129 20.35 -15.00 10.49
N GLU A 130 19.82 -15.39 11.66
CA GLU A 130 20.64 -15.67 12.85
C GLU A 130 21.39 -16.98 12.70
#